data_AF-A0A7W1DN26-F1
#
_entry.id   AF-A0A7W1DN26-F1
#
_cell.length_a   1.000
_cell.length_b   1.000
_cell.length_c   1.000
_cell.angle_alpha   90.00
_cell.angle_beta   90.00
_cell.angle_gamma   90.00
#
_symmetry.space_group_name_H-M   'P 1'
#
loop_
_entity.id
_entity.type
_entity.pdbx_description
1 polymer ?
#
loop_
_entity_poly.entity_id
_entity_poly.type
_entity_poly.pdbx_seq_one_letter_code
_entity_poly.pdbx_strand_id
1 'polypeptide(L)'
;FSFARAVLLGLLSLVTAVVAFVPQMIVWMALYGQPLAMPQGGGFMRWTEPALWSVLFSDWHGLLTWTPVVAVALFGLIPLARKHGALATALILFLALSWYVNAAVADWWAGAAFGSRRFISCFPVFAIALAAGIDWWTPSLRKLAVVASVVVMHTGLLLVQYQAFMHGLRDLAPYPRGAYNLWLARFVVPFDLLREWLGR
;
A
#
# COMPACT_ATOMS: atom_id res chain seq x y z
N PHE A 1 -28.39 -14.11 3.59
CA PHE A 1 -28.57 -12.70 3.17
C PHE A 1 -29.48 -12.70 1.95
N SER A 2 -30.56 -11.92 1.91
CA SER A 2 -31.42 -11.83 0.71
C SER A 2 -30.77 -10.93 -0.35
N PHE A 3 -30.99 -11.24 -1.63
CA PHE A 3 -30.48 -10.44 -2.76
C PHE A 3 -30.92 -8.97 -2.67
N ALA A 4 -32.19 -8.73 -2.31
CA ALA A 4 -32.74 -7.39 -2.12
C ALA A 4 -31.97 -6.57 -1.06
N ARG A 5 -31.56 -7.20 0.05
CA ARG A 5 -30.77 -6.51 1.09
C ARG A 5 -29.37 -6.17 0.60
N ALA A 6 -28.74 -7.04 -0.20
CA ALA A 6 -27.43 -6.77 -0.78
C ALA A 6 -27.48 -5.58 -1.76
N VAL A 7 -28.52 -5.52 -2.61
CA VAL A 7 -28.75 -4.39 -3.52
C VAL A 7 -28.96 -3.09 -2.73
N LEU A 8 -29.80 -3.11 -1.71
CA LEU A 8 -30.04 -1.94 -0.86
C LEU A 8 -28.74 -1.43 -0.20
N LEU A 9 -27.93 -2.33 0.37
CA LEU A 9 -26.66 -1.96 0.97
C LEU A 9 -25.66 -1.41 -0.07
N GLY A 10 -25.65 -1.96 -1.28
CA GLY A 10 -24.86 -1.45 -2.39
C GLY A 10 -25.26 -0.03 -2.79
N LEU A 11 -26.56 0.23 -2.93
CA LEU A 11 -27.10 1.55 -3.23
C LEU A 11 -26.80 2.57 -2.12
N LEU A 12 -27.00 2.18 -0.86
CA LEU A 12 -26.64 3.02 0.29
C LEU A 12 -25.15 3.36 0.28
N SER A 13 -24.29 2.37 0.03
CA SER A 13 -22.84 2.59 -0.06
C SER A 13 -22.47 3.55 -1.18
N LEU A 14 -23.13 3.45 -2.34
CA LEU A 14 -22.94 4.38 -3.46
C LEU A 14 -23.36 5.81 -3.09
N VAL A 15 -24.54 5.98 -2.49
CA VAL A 15 -25.02 7.29 -2.04
C VAL A 15 -24.06 7.90 -1.02
N THR A 16 -23.63 7.13 -0.02
CA THR A 16 -22.66 7.59 0.97
C THR A 16 -21.32 7.98 0.31
N ALA A 17 -20.84 7.20 -0.66
CA ALA A 17 -19.61 7.53 -1.39
C ALA A 17 -19.74 8.85 -2.16
N VAL A 18 -20.87 9.08 -2.84
CA VAL A 18 -21.14 10.34 -3.54
C VAL A 18 -21.17 11.51 -2.55
N VAL A 19 -21.95 11.39 -1.47
CA VAL A 19 -22.05 12.44 -0.44
C VAL A 19 -20.69 12.75 0.17
N ALA A 20 -19.89 11.71 0.48
CA ALA A 20 -18.54 11.88 1.02
C ALA A 20 -17.57 12.53 0.02
N PHE A 21 -17.82 12.41 -1.29
CA PHE A 21 -17.00 13.01 -2.34
C PHE A 21 -17.39 14.45 -2.68
N VAL A 22 -18.61 14.89 -2.33
CA VAL A 22 -19.09 16.27 -2.58
C VAL A 22 -18.14 17.36 -2.07
N PRO A 23 -17.58 17.30 -0.83
CA PRO A 23 -16.64 18.31 -0.37
C PRO A 23 -15.43 18.46 -1.31
N GLN A 24 -14.92 17.36 -1.85
CA GLN A 24 -13.81 17.38 -2.81
C GLN A 24 -14.23 18.05 -4.14
N MET A 25 -15.45 17.77 -4.61
CA MET A 25 -15.99 18.40 -5.82
C MET A 25 -16.17 19.91 -5.66
N ILE A 26 -16.62 20.36 -4.48
CA ILE A 26 -16.75 21.80 -4.15
C ILE A 26 -15.37 22.47 -4.19
N VAL A 27 -14.36 21.86 -3.58
CA VAL A 27 -12.98 22.37 -3.59
C VAL A 27 -12.48 22.49 -5.04
N TRP A 28 -12.70 21.48 -5.88
CA TRP A 28 -12.29 21.55 -7.28
C TRP A 28 -13.07 22.58 -8.08
N MET A 29 -14.35 22.76 -7.81
CA MET A 29 -15.14 23.83 -8.42
C MET A 29 -14.56 25.21 -8.06
N ALA A 30 -14.20 25.43 -6.79
CA ALA A 30 -13.64 26.69 -6.34
C ALA A 30 -12.23 26.98 -6.91
N LEU A 31 -11.38 25.95 -7.06
CA LEU A 31 -10.00 26.10 -7.51
C LEU A 31 -9.82 26.03 -9.03
N TYR A 32 -10.61 25.20 -9.72
CA TYR A 32 -10.41 24.84 -11.11
C TYR A 32 -11.64 25.12 -11.99
N GLY A 33 -12.75 25.60 -11.41
CA GLY A 33 -13.99 25.90 -12.14
C GLY A 33 -14.77 24.68 -12.62
N GLN A 34 -14.40 23.48 -12.16
CA GLN A 34 -15.02 22.21 -12.56
C GLN A 34 -15.18 21.27 -11.35
N PRO A 35 -16.28 20.51 -11.24
CA PRO A 35 -16.53 19.65 -10.08
C PRO A 35 -15.67 18.38 -10.08
N LEU A 36 -15.09 18.02 -11.23
CA LEU A 36 -14.13 16.94 -11.39
C LEU A 36 -12.91 17.54 -12.08
N ALA A 37 -11.76 17.48 -11.42
CA ALA A 37 -10.52 18.04 -11.93
C ALA A 37 -9.38 17.05 -11.75
N MET A 38 -8.38 17.14 -12.63
CA MET A 38 -7.09 16.49 -12.46
C MET A 38 -6.04 17.59 -12.28
N PRO A 39 -5.78 18.04 -11.04
CA PRO A 39 -4.86 19.15 -10.75
C PRO A 39 -3.47 18.99 -11.37
N GLN A 40 -3.03 17.75 -11.56
CA GLN A 40 -1.73 17.38 -12.12
C GLN A 40 -1.66 17.53 -13.66
N GLY A 41 -2.78 17.82 -14.32
CA GLY A 41 -2.87 18.01 -15.77
C GLY A 41 -3.18 16.74 -16.56
N GLY A 42 -3.55 16.90 -17.84
CA GLY A 42 -4.07 15.82 -18.69
C GLY A 42 -3.11 14.66 -19.00
N GLY A 43 -1.80 14.84 -18.78
CA GLY A 43 -0.78 13.80 -18.96
C GLY A 43 -0.50 12.96 -17.72
N PHE A 44 -1.18 13.23 -16.61
CA PHE A 44 -0.91 12.55 -15.34
C PHE A 44 -1.36 11.07 -15.34
N MET A 45 -2.41 10.74 -16.09
CA MET A 45 -2.88 9.36 -16.25
C MET A 45 -2.54 8.83 -17.64
N ARG A 46 -1.67 7.82 -17.67
CA ARG A 46 -1.24 7.06 -18.86
C ARG A 46 -2.01 5.75 -18.94
N TRP A 47 -3.30 5.85 -19.22
CA TRP A 47 -4.21 4.70 -19.22
C TRP A 47 -3.79 3.57 -20.17
N THR A 48 -3.18 3.88 -21.31
CA THR A 48 -2.75 2.90 -22.33
C THR A 48 -1.34 2.37 -22.10
N GLU A 49 -0.57 2.98 -21.19
CA GLU A 49 0.81 2.62 -20.89
C GLU A 49 1.04 2.46 -19.37
N PRO A 50 0.25 1.60 -18.68
CA PRO A 50 0.37 1.44 -17.23
C PRO A 50 1.64 0.68 -16.84
N ALA A 51 2.30 1.13 -15.78
CA ALA A 51 3.48 0.49 -15.19
C ALA A 51 3.12 -0.71 -14.27
N LEU A 52 2.37 -1.68 -14.82
CA LEU A 52 1.74 -2.78 -14.07
C LEU A 52 2.72 -3.56 -13.19
N TRP A 53 3.88 -3.91 -13.75
CA TRP A 53 4.89 -4.68 -13.03
C TRP A 53 5.72 -3.82 -12.09
N SER A 54 6.11 -2.62 -12.53
CA SER A 54 6.95 -1.71 -11.75
C SER A 54 6.27 -1.31 -10.45
N VAL A 55 4.95 -1.02 -10.48
CA VAL A 55 4.20 -0.65 -9.27
C VAL A 55 4.16 -1.77 -8.23
N LEU A 56 4.31 -3.03 -8.64
CA LEU A 56 4.35 -4.17 -7.72
C LEU A 56 5.77 -4.53 -7.26
N PHE A 57 6.74 -4.53 -8.19
CA PHE A 57 8.02 -5.21 -7.98
C PHE A 57 9.25 -4.31 -8.07
N SER A 58 9.13 -3.06 -8.50
CA SER A 58 10.29 -2.18 -8.59
C SER A 58 10.94 -1.99 -7.21
N ASP A 59 12.26 -1.92 -7.19
CA ASP A 59 13.03 -1.46 -6.04
C ASP A 59 12.80 0.04 -5.75
N TRP A 60 12.18 0.75 -6.69
CA TRP A 60 11.73 2.13 -6.56
C TRP A 60 10.25 2.20 -6.15
N HIS A 61 10.00 2.04 -4.85
CA HIS A 61 8.67 2.10 -4.22
C HIS A 61 7.64 1.09 -4.76
N GLY A 62 8.07 -0.08 -5.25
CA GLY A 62 7.15 -1.16 -5.61
C GLY A 62 6.50 -1.82 -4.38
N LEU A 63 5.22 -2.20 -4.51
CA LEU A 63 4.37 -2.59 -3.38
C LEU A 63 4.90 -3.82 -2.64
N LEU A 64 5.22 -4.88 -3.36
CA LEU A 64 5.64 -6.16 -2.79
C LEU A 64 7.12 -6.13 -2.40
N THR A 65 7.90 -5.30 -3.08
CA THR A 65 9.33 -5.13 -2.83
C THR A 65 9.59 -4.32 -1.56
N TRP A 66 8.80 -3.26 -1.33
CA TRP A 66 8.89 -2.44 -0.10
C TRP A 66 8.07 -2.98 1.06
N THR A 67 6.97 -3.69 0.78
CA THR A 67 6.04 -4.21 1.81
C THR A 67 5.75 -5.70 1.60
N PRO A 68 6.70 -6.60 1.88
CA PRO A 68 6.59 -8.03 1.54
C PRO A 68 5.44 -8.74 2.27
N VAL A 69 5.02 -8.22 3.44
CA VAL A 69 3.84 -8.73 4.15
C VAL A 69 2.57 -8.65 3.32
N VAL A 70 2.48 -7.74 2.34
CA VAL A 70 1.36 -7.68 1.40
C VAL A 70 1.30 -8.96 0.57
N ALA A 71 2.43 -9.51 0.12
CA ALA A 71 2.43 -10.78 -0.61
C ALA A 71 1.86 -11.92 0.26
N VAL A 72 2.25 -11.97 1.53
CA VAL A 72 1.69 -12.93 2.52
C VAL A 72 0.18 -12.74 2.70
N ALA A 73 -0.27 -11.49 2.81
CA ALA A 73 -1.69 -11.17 2.93
C ALA A 73 -2.49 -11.66 1.70
N LEU A 74 -1.96 -11.45 0.49
CA LEU A 74 -2.63 -11.86 -0.75
C LEU A 74 -2.84 -13.37 -0.86
N PHE A 75 -1.96 -14.21 -0.28
CA PHE A 75 -2.19 -15.66 -0.20
C PHE A 75 -3.47 -16.01 0.55
N GLY A 76 -3.86 -15.20 1.53
CA GLY A 76 -5.09 -15.39 2.29
C GLY A 76 -6.38 -15.15 1.49
N LEU A 77 -6.30 -14.59 0.27
CA LEU A 77 -7.44 -14.55 -0.65
C LEU A 77 -7.89 -15.95 -1.09
N ILE A 78 -7.00 -16.94 -1.09
CA ILE A 78 -7.32 -18.33 -1.48
C ILE A 78 -8.32 -18.96 -0.49
N PRO A 79 -8.03 -19.08 0.83
CA PRO A 79 -9.01 -19.60 1.78
C PRO A 79 -10.24 -18.69 1.89
N LEU A 80 -10.09 -17.37 1.72
CA LEU A 80 -11.23 -16.45 1.68
C LEU A 80 -12.19 -16.76 0.53
N ALA A 81 -11.68 -17.05 -0.67
CA ALA A 81 -12.53 -17.39 -1.81
C ALA A 81 -13.27 -18.71 -1.62
N ARG A 82 -12.64 -19.69 -0.94
CA ARG A 82 -13.27 -20.97 -0.61
C ARG A 82 -14.39 -20.84 0.40
N LYS A 83 -14.23 -19.97 1.41
CA LYS A 83 -15.21 -19.79 2.51
C LYS A 83 -16.27 -18.72 2.20
N HIS A 84 -15.87 -17.65 1.51
CA HIS A 84 -16.64 -16.43 1.27
C HIS A 84 -16.41 -15.88 -0.16
N GLY A 85 -16.73 -16.70 -1.17
CA GLY A 85 -16.46 -16.39 -2.59
C GLY A 85 -16.92 -15.00 -3.06
N ALA A 86 -18.14 -14.58 -2.71
CA ALA A 86 -18.64 -13.26 -3.11
C ALA A 86 -17.82 -12.09 -2.53
N LEU A 87 -17.39 -12.21 -1.27
CA LEU A 87 -16.53 -11.21 -0.62
C LEU A 87 -15.14 -11.22 -1.26
N ALA A 88 -14.54 -12.40 -1.47
CA ALA A 88 -13.24 -12.51 -2.12
C ALA A 88 -13.26 -11.89 -3.52
N THR A 89 -14.28 -12.18 -4.33
CA THR A 89 -14.44 -11.57 -5.65
C THR A 89 -14.53 -10.06 -5.58
N ALA A 90 -15.33 -9.49 -4.67
CA ALA A 90 -15.42 -8.04 -4.51
C ALA A 90 -14.07 -7.40 -4.13
N LEU A 91 -13.33 -8.02 -3.21
CA LEU A 91 -12.01 -7.53 -2.78
C LEU A 91 -10.96 -7.67 -3.89
N ILE A 92 -10.97 -8.76 -4.65
CA ILE A 92 -10.07 -8.99 -5.79
C ILE A 92 -10.35 -7.96 -6.89
N LEU A 93 -11.62 -7.72 -7.22
CA LEU A 93 -11.99 -6.71 -8.23
C LEU A 93 -11.57 -5.30 -7.79
N PHE A 94 -11.83 -4.94 -6.52
CA PHE A 94 -11.39 -3.66 -5.97
C PHE A 94 -9.86 -3.51 -6.01
N LEU A 95 -9.12 -4.56 -5.63
CA LEU A 95 -7.66 -4.57 -5.67
C LEU A 95 -7.13 -4.48 -7.11
N ALA A 96 -7.72 -5.22 -8.06
CA ALA A 96 -7.32 -5.19 -9.46
C ALA A 96 -7.55 -3.82 -10.10
N LEU A 97 -8.70 -3.20 -9.83
CA LEU A 97 -9.00 -1.83 -10.29
C LEU A 97 -8.03 -0.83 -9.66
N SER A 98 -7.80 -0.93 -8.35
CA SER A 98 -6.84 -0.08 -7.65
C SER A 98 -5.43 -0.26 -8.19
N TRP A 99 -5.02 -1.49 -8.48
CA TRP A 99 -3.72 -1.78 -9.08
C TRP A 99 -3.58 -1.11 -10.46
N TYR A 100 -4.57 -1.30 -11.32
CA TYR A 100 -4.55 -0.70 -12.67
C TYR A 100 -4.50 0.83 -12.62
N VAL A 101 -5.40 1.46 -11.83
CA VAL A 101 -5.44 2.93 -11.68
C VAL A 101 -4.09 3.45 -11.16
N ASN A 102 -3.49 2.80 -10.16
CA ASN A 102 -2.19 3.21 -9.63
C ASN A 102 -1.03 2.99 -10.62
N ALA A 103 -1.09 1.92 -11.40
CA ALA A 103 -0.11 1.65 -12.45
C ALA A 103 -0.21 2.66 -13.61
N ALA A 104 -1.41 3.17 -13.90
CA ALA A 104 -1.64 4.17 -14.95
C ALA A 104 -1.16 5.57 -14.55
N VAL A 105 -0.84 5.84 -13.29
CA VAL A 105 -0.31 7.15 -12.89
C VAL A 105 1.10 7.34 -13.47
N ALA A 106 1.36 8.50 -14.10
CA ALA A 106 2.64 8.82 -14.73
C ALA A 106 3.83 8.69 -13.76
N ASP A 107 3.65 9.09 -12.50
CA ASP A 107 4.62 8.93 -11.42
C ASP A 107 4.22 7.76 -10.52
N TRP A 108 3.86 6.57 -11.04
CA TRP A 108 3.33 5.41 -10.30
C TRP A 108 4.02 5.11 -8.95
N TRP A 109 5.30 5.42 -8.79
CA TRP A 109 6.08 5.30 -7.53
C TRP A 109 5.67 6.29 -6.42
N ALA A 110 4.82 7.25 -6.74
CA ALA A 110 4.21 8.22 -5.83
C ALA A 110 5.16 9.26 -5.22
N GLY A 111 6.19 9.66 -5.96
CA GLY A 111 7.11 10.73 -5.57
C GLY A 111 8.03 10.34 -4.42
N ALA A 112 8.29 11.25 -3.48
CA ALA A 112 9.10 10.99 -2.27
C ALA A 112 8.29 10.28 -1.17
N ALA A 113 7.57 9.21 -1.52
CA ALA A 113 6.80 8.42 -0.57
C ALA A 113 7.67 7.36 0.13
N PHE A 114 7.22 6.86 1.29
CA PHE A 114 7.73 5.60 1.82
C PHE A 114 6.95 4.44 1.20
N GLY A 115 7.54 3.78 0.19
CA GLY A 115 6.90 2.69 -0.55
C GLY A 115 5.66 3.15 -1.34
N SER A 116 4.81 2.19 -1.74
CA SER A 116 3.63 2.46 -2.60
C SER A 116 2.44 3.06 -1.84
N ARG A 117 2.57 4.28 -1.31
CA ARG A 117 1.54 4.95 -0.48
C ARG A 117 0.14 4.98 -1.09
N ARG A 118 0.01 4.92 -2.42
CA ARG A 118 -1.29 4.97 -3.09
C ARG A 118 -2.15 3.70 -2.90
N PHE A 119 -1.55 2.62 -2.39
CA PHE A 119 -2.29 1.41 -2.00
C PHE A 119 -2.86 1.47 -0.57
N ILE A 120 -2.78 2.61 0.13
CA ILE A 120 -3.33 2.74 1.48
C ILE A 120 -4.83 2.43 1.54
N SER A 121 -5.59 2.78 0.51
CA SER A 121 -7.03 2.45 0.40
C SER A 121 -7.28 0.95 0.24
N CYS A 122 -6.27 0.17 -0.15
CA CYS A 122 -6.33 -1.30 -0.21
C CYS A 122 -6.01 -1.97 1.13
N PHE A 123 -5.65 -1.22 2.18
CA PHE A 123 -5.35 -1.78 3.50
C PHE A 123 -6.45 -2.73 4.04
N PRO A 124 -7.76 -2.41 3.94
CA PRO A 124 -8.81 -3.34 4.38
C PRO A 124 -8.79 -4.67 3.61
N VAL A 125 -8.47 -4.67 2.32
CA VAL A 125 -8.32 -5.89 1.51
C VAL A 125 -7.20 -6.75 2.08
N PHE A 126 -6.04 -6.14 2.31
CA PHE A 126 -4.87 -6.84 2.85
C PHE A 126 -5.13 -7.37 4.26
N ALA A 127 -5.80 -6.60 5.12
CA ALA A 127 -6.12 -7.01 6.48
C ALA A 127 -7.08 -8.22 6.50
N ILE A 128 -8.17 -8.17 5.71
CA ILE A 128 -9.14 -9.26 5.62
C ILE A 128 -8.49 -10.51 5.00
N ALA A 129 -7.71 -10.35 3.94
CA ALA A 129 -7.02 -11.47 3.31
C ALA A 129 -6.01 -12.11 4.29
N LEU A 130 -5.17 -11.32 4.96
CA LEU A 130 -4.24 -11.82 5.97
C LEU A 130 -4.96 -12.55 7.11
N ALA A 131 -6.08 -12.01 7.60
CA ALA A 131 -6.89 -12.65 8.64
C ALA A 131 -7.42 -14.01 8.19
N ALA A 132 -7.90 -14.13 6.94
CA ALA A 132 -8.33 -15.41 6.37
C ALA A 132 -7.16 -16.41 6.22
N GLY A 133 -5.96 -15.93 5.90
CA GLY A 133 -4.74 -16.75 5.87
C GLY A 133 -4.37 -17.28 7.27
N ILE A 134 -4.46 -16.43 8.30
CA ILE A 134 -4.21 -16.81 9.70
C ILE A 134 -5.28 -17.81 10.18
N ASP A 135 -6.56 -17.57 9.89
CA ASP A 135 -7.67 -18.49 10.22
C ASP A 135 -7.46 -19.86 9.58
N TRP A 136 -6.93 -19.90 8.35
CA TRP A 136 -6.66 -21.15 7.65
C TRP A 136 -5.46 -21.93 8.23
N TRP A 137 -4.38 -21.24 8.60
CA TRP A 137 -3.16 -21.86 9.13
C TRP A 137 -3.18 -22.11 10.63
N THR A 138 -4.10 -21.48 11.37
CA THR A 138 -4.28 -21.58 12.82
C THR A 138 -2.97 -21.52 13.63
N PRO A 139 -2.08 -20.54 13.41
CA PRO A 139 -0.84 -20.45 14.16
C PRO A 139 -1.11 -20.13 15.64
N SER A 140 -0.30 -20.68 16.55
CA SER A 140 -0.30 -20.26 17.96
C SER A 140 -0.02 -18.75 18.09
N LEU A 141 -0.61 -18.09 19.09
CA LEU A 141 -0.40 -16.66 19.36
C LEU A 141 1.09 -16.28 19.48
N ARG A 142 1.91 -17.14 20.07
CA ARG A 142 3.37 -16.93 20.16
C ARG A 142 4.03 -16.81 18.78
N LYS A 143 3.72 -17.74 17.86
CA LYS A 143 4.23 -17.71 16.48
C LYS A 143 3.77 -16.44 15.76
N LEU A 144 2.48 -16.07 15.91
CA LEU A 144 1.93 -14.86 15.32
C LEU A 144 2.64 -13.60 15.84
N ALA A 145 2.83 -13.50 17.17
CA ALA A 145 3.53 -12.37 17.79
C ALA A 145 4.99 -12.25 17.32
N VAL A 146 5.71 -13.38 17.19
CA VAL A 146 7.08 -13.39 16.65
C VAL A 146 7.11 -12.91 15.21
N VAL A 147 6.26 -13.47 14.33
CA VAL A 147 6.21 -13.07 12.92
C VAL A 147 5.82 -11.58 12.79
N ALA A 148 4.81 -11.14 13.53
CA ALA A 148 4.39 -9.74 13.53
C ALA A 148 5.53 -8.81 13.99
N SER A 149 6.24 -9.17 15.06
CA SER A 149 7.40 -8.41 15.56
C SER A 149 8.51 -8.31 14.51
N VAL A 150 8.81 -9.41 13.82
CA VAL A 150 9.80 -9.43 12.73
C VAL A 150 9.37 -8.52 11.58
N VAL A 151 8.10 -8.59 11.15
CA VAL A 151 7.57 -7.73 10.06
C VAL A 151 7.59 -6.25 10.44
N VAL A 152 7.16 -5.93 11.66
CA VAL A 152 7.15 -4.56 12.18
C VAL A 152 8.59 -4.03 12.29
N MET A 153 9.51 -4.80 12.86
CA MET A 153 10.92 -4.42 12.95
C MET A 153 11.53 -4.23 11.56
N HIS A 154 11.33 -5.19 10.65
CA HIS A 154 11.84 -5.12 9.28
C HIS A 154 11.34 -3.87 8.53
N THR A 155 10.07 -3.52 8.67
CA THR A 155 9.48 -2.33 8.04
C THR A 155 9.91 -1.05 8.74
N GLY A 156 9.95 -1.06 10.08
CA GLY A 156 10.37 0.08 10.90
C GLY A 156 11.83 0.46 10.67
N LEU A 157 12.72 -0.52 10.54
CA LEU A 157 14.13 -0.27 10.21
C LEU A 157 14.30 0.34 8.82
N LEU A 158 13.52 -0.12 7.84
CA LEU A 158 13.52 0.49 6.51
C LEU A 158 12.98 1.92 6.55
N LEU A 159 11.96 2.19 7.37
CA LEU A 159 11.44 3.53 7.60
C LEU A 159 12.50 4.43 8.23
N VAL A 160 13.24 3.95 9.25
CA VAL A 160 14.34 4.70 9.87
C VAL A 160 15.41 5.05 8.84
N GLN A 161 15.86 4.07 8.03
CA GLN A 161 16.82 4.33 6.95
C GLN A 161 16.30 5.38 5.95
N TYR A 162 15.05 5.23 5.50
CA TYR A 162 14.44 6.18 4.57
C TYR A 162 14.37 7.59 5.16
N GLN A 163 13.92 7.74 6.41
CA GLN A 163 13.81 9.04 7.07
C GLN A 163 15.18 9.67 7.32
N ALA A 164 16.18 8.90 7.75
CA ALA A 164 17.55 9.38 7.91
C ALA A 164 18.12 9.94 6.60
N PHE A 165 17.91 9.23 5.47
CA PHE A 165 18.29 9.73 4.15
C PHE A 165 17.56 11.05 3.81
N MET A 166 16.25 11.12 4.05
CA MET A 166 15.43 12.30 3.77
C MET A 166 15.84 13.52 4.61
N HIS A 167 16.35 13.29 5.82
CA HIS A 167 16.90 14.32 6.70
C HIS A 167 18.37 14.70 6.40
N GLY A 168 18.94 14.16 5.32
CA GLY A 168 20.26 14.56 4.84
C GLY A 168 21.43 13.70 5.34
N LEU A 169 21.19 12.67 6.14
CA LEU A 169 22.21 11.73 6.64
C LEU A 169 22.60 10.69 5.56
N ARG A 170 22.85 11.15 4.34
CA ARG A 170 22.98 10.30 3.14
C ARG A 170 24.19 9.38 3.17
N ASP A 171 25.26 9.81 3.83
CA ASP A 171 26.49 9.02 3.99
C ASP A 171 26.32 7.85 4.97
N LEU A 172 25.41 8.01 5.95
CA LEU A 172 25.11 7.02 6.99
C LEU A 172 23.94 6.12 6.62
N ALA A 173 22.96 6.67 5.90
CA ALA A 173 21.74 5.98 5.51
C ALA A 173 21.55 6.12 4.00
N PRO A 174 22.04 5.15 3.19
CA PRO A 174 21.85 5.19 1.75
C PRO A 174 20.36 5.04 1.41
N TYR A 175 19.96 5.62 0.28
CA TYR A 175 18.58 5.46 -0.18
C TYR A 175 18.25 3.98 -0.39
N PRO A 176 17.06 3.48 0.00
CA PRO A 176 16.73 2.05 -0.11
C PRO A 176 16.44 1.62 -1.55
N ARG A 177 17.50 1.50 -2.37
CA ARG A 177 17.45 1.06 -3.77
C ARG A 177 18.47 -0.04 -4.05
N GLY A 178 18.11 -0.98 -4.92
CA GLY A 178 18.86 -2.21 -5.13
C GLY A 178 18.70 -3.21 -3.98
N ALA A 179 19.12 -4.45 -4.23
CA ALA A 179 18.90 -5.56 -3.29
C ALA A 179 19.52 -5.30 -1.90
N TYR A 180 20.77 -4.83 -1.85
CA TYR A 180 21.45 -4.60 -0.58
C TYR A 180 20.82 -3.47 0.25
N ASN A 181 20.68 -2.27 -0.31
CA ASN A 181 20.19 -1.13 0.47
C ASN A 181 18.73 -1.28 0.85
N LEU A 182 17.95 -1.97 0.02
CA LEU A 182 16.56 -2.24 0.35
C LEU A 182 16.45 -3.30 1.44
N TRP A 183 17.16 -4.44 1.35
CA TRP A 183 16.91 -5.58 2.23
C TRP A 183 17.82 -5.68 3.44
N LEU A 184 19.09 -5.30 3.30
CA LEU A 184 20.11 -5.56 4.31
C LEU A 184 20.59 -4.30 5.02
N ALA A 185 20.79 -3.18 4.31
CA ALA A 185 21.33 -1.96 4.91
C ALA A 185 20.49 -1.45 6.11
N ARG A 186 19.17 -1.68 6.09
CA ARG A 186 18.25 -1.32 7.18
C ARG A 186 18.67 -1.87 8.56
N PHE A 187 19.42 -2.97 8.60
CA PHE A 187 19.93 -3.56 9.84
C PHE A 187 21.25 -2.94 10.30
N VAL A 188 21.97 -2.25 9.41
CA VAL A 188 23.26 -1.61 9.70
C VAL A 188 23.06 -0.15 10.11
N VAL A 189 22.16 0.55 9.41
CA VAL A 189 21.91 2.00 9.59
C VAL A 189 21.69 2.43 11.05
N PRO A 190 20.90 1.73 11.89
CA PRO A 190 20.75 2.13 13.29
C PRO A 190 22.08 2.17 14.07
N PHE A 191 23.02 1.28 13.74
CA PHE A 191 24.33 1.24 14.38
C PHE A 191 25.26 2.33 13.85
N ASP A 192 25.14 2.69 12.57
CA ASP A 192 25.88 3.81 11.99
C ASP A 192 25.41 5.14 12.60
N LEU A 193 24.10 5.33 12.74
CA LEU A 193 23.50 6.47 13.42
C LEU A 193 23.92 6.55 14.89
N LEU A 194 23.94 5.42 15.61
CA LEU A 194 24.36 5.38 17.00
C LEU A 194 25.85 5.73 17.15
N ARG A 195 26.71 5.21 16.26
CA ARG A 195 28.16 5.52 16.26
C ARG A 195 28.42 6.99 15.99
N GLU A 196 27.76 7.57 15.01
CA GLU A 196 27.82 9.01 14.74
C GLU A 196 27.36 9.83 15.94
N TRP A 197 26.28 9.42 16.61
CA TRP A 197 25.77 10.13 17.78
C TRP A 197 26.70 10.06 18.98
N LEU A 198 27.31 8.90 19.25
CA LEU A 198 28.27 8.71 20.35
C LEU A 198 29.64 9.37 20.10
N GLY A 199 29.99 9.62 18.83
CA GLY A 199 31.22 10.28 18.43
C GLY A 199 31.18 11.81 18.48
N ARG A 200 30.00 12.40 18.74
CA ARG A 200 29.79 13.84 18.93
C ARG A 200 29.82 14.20 20.41
#